data_AF-A0A1H6H091-F1
#
_entry.id   AF-A0A1H6H091-F1
#
_cell.length_a   1.000
_cell.length_b   1.000
_cell.length_c   1.000
_cell.angle_alpha   90.00
_cell.angle_beta   90.00
_cell.angle_gamma   90.00
#
_symmetry.space_group_name_H-M   'P 1'
#
loop_
_entity.id
_entity.type
_entity.pdbx_description
1 polymer ?
#
loop_
_entity_poly.entity_id
_entity_poly.type
_entity_poly.pdbx_seq_one_letter_code
_entity_poly.pdbx_strand_id
1 'polypeptide(L)'
;MKSNVLFLCVSFILLSCSESSSKKQSMDFRSFEFQAPKDWRTISTKAYDSNAGIIVTKNNDSIFYDYGPYSNPLEEPSKPIISRQDLSELLMVNPTSDTTNFVIINENENIEDFILSKLTYKKIDGYQAKILEPKQTGKGMTGIYIDSLKTGSLGKIRFNLYGKNLNKESQTELLKAIHTLRFSH
;
A
#
# COMPACT_ATOMS: atom_id res chain seq x y z
N MET A 1 53.64 -14.79 -48.48
CA MET A 1 52.23 -14.33 -48.57
C MET A 1 51.29 -15.49 -48.32
N LYS A 2 50.58 -15.46 -47.19
CA LYS A 2 49.18 -15.90 -46.94
C LYS A 2 49.04 -16.17 -45.44
N SER A 3 48.45 -15.20 -44.77
CA SER A 3 48.10 -15.21 -43.35
C SER A 3 46.77 -15.93 -43.18
N ASN A 4 46.73 -17.01 -42.40
CA ASN A 4 45.48 -17.59 -41.91
C ASN A 4 45.40 -17.34 -40.41
N VAL A 5 44.80 -16.21 -40.03
CA VAL A 5 44.37 -15.95 -38.66
C VAL A 5 43.08 -16.73 -38.43
N LEU A 6 43.14 -17.74 -37.58
CA LEU A 6 41.98 -18.50 -37.11
C LEU A 6 41.18 -17.59 -36.15
N PHE A 7 40.08 -17.02 -36.64
CA PHE A 7 39.21 -16.19 -35.83
C PHE A 7 38.30 -17.07 -34.96
N LEU A 8 38.57 -17.04 -33.65
CA LEU A 8 37.81 -17.67 -32.60
C LEU A 8 36.51 -16.87 -32.36
N CYS A 9 35.40 -17.25 -32.99
CA CYS A 9 34.09 -16.67 -32.67
C CYS A 9 33.48 -17.42 -31.47
N VAL A 10 33.91 -17.03 -30.26
CA VAL A 10 33.17 -17.35 -29.02
C VAL A 10 31.87 -16.56 -29.06
N SER A 11 30.79 -17.22 -29.45
CA SER A 11 29.42 -16.70 -29.33
C SER A 11 29.08 -16.61 -27.85
N PHE A 12 29.26 -15.42 -27.28
CA PHE A 12 28.58 -15.02 -26.06
C PHE A 12 27.08 -14.96 -26.38
N ILE A 13 26.37 -16.06 -26.10
CA ILE A 13 24.92 -16.06 -26.01
C ILE A 13 24.58 -15.16 -24.83
N LEU A 14 24.35 -13.88 -25.11
CA LEU A 14 23.72 -12.95 -24.20
C LEU A 14 22.31 -13.48 -23.94
N LEU A 15 22.16 -14.31 -22.91
CA LEU A 15 20.90 -14.55 -22.24
C LEU A 15 20.47 -13.21 -21.62
N SER A 16 19.95 -12.32 -22.46
CA SER A 16 19.06 -11.26 -22.00
C SER A 16 17.80 -11.98 -21.53
N CYS A 17 17.77 -12.31 -20.25
CA CYS A 17 16.54 -12.63 -19.57
C CYS A 17 15.70 -11.34 -19.65
N SER A 18 14.87 -11.21 -20.68
CA SER A 18 13.88 -10.14 -20.72
C SER A 18 13.02 -10.35 -19.48
N GLU A 19 13.12 -9.45 -18.50
CA GLU A 19 12.10 -9.35 -17.46
C GLU A 19 10.77 -9.34 -18.21
N SER A 20 9.95 -10.37 -17.97
CA SER A 20 8.62 -10.44 -18.53
C SER A 20 7.81 -9.33 -17.86
N SER A 21 7.99 -8.08 -18.30
CA SER A 21 7.22 -6.96 -17.81
C SER A 21 5.78 -7.30 -18.14
N SER A 22 4.97 -7.58 -17.11
CA SER A 22 3.56 -7.83 -17.28
C SER A 22 2.98 -6.69 -18.11
N LYS A 23 2.27 -7.02 -19.20
CA LYS A 23 1.65 -6.01 -20.06
C LYS A 23 0.76 -5.15 -19.18
N LYS A 24 0.87 -3.82 -19.29
CA LYS A 24 0.07 -2.88 -18.50
C LYS A 24 -1.28 -2.58 -19.18
N GLN A 25 -2.25 -2.13 -18.39
CA GLN A 25 -3.54 -1.59 -18.79
C GLN A 25 -3.87 -0.34 -17.96
N SER A 26 -4.67 0.56 -18.54
CA SER A 26 -5.31 1.63 -17.77
C SER A 26 -6.55 1.05 -17.08
N MET A 27 -6.70 1.28 -15.78
CA MET A 27 -7.92 1.01 -15.04
C MET A 27 -8.59 2.34 -14.73
N ASP A 28 -9.73 2.60 -15.36
CA ASP A 28 -10.50 3.85 -15.24
C ASP A 28 -11.74 3.62 -14.38
N PHE A 29 -11.83 4.39 -13.28
CA PHE A 29 -12.92 4.35 -12.31
C PHE A 29 -13.77 5.63 -12.35
N ARG A 30 -13.73 6.37 -13.46
CA ARG A 30 -14.39 7.67 -13.72
C ARG A 30 -13.82 8.83 -12.94
N SER A 31 -13.70 8.70 -11.61
CA SER A 31 -13.18 9.75 -10.73
C SER A 31 -11.64 9.74 -10.64
N PHE A 32 -11.04 8.62 -10.99
CA PHE A 32 -9.60 8.41 -10.98
C PHE A 32 -9.24 7.27 -11.94
N GLU A 33 -7.99 7.27 -12.38
CA GLU A 33 -7.40 6.21 -13.18
C GLU A 33 -5.97 5.90 -12.72
N PHE A 34 -5.47 4.72 -13.04
CA PHE A 34 -4.06 4.36 -12.88
C PHE A 34 -3.65 3.21 -13.80
N GLN A 35 -2.35 3.01 -13.95
CA GLN A 35 -1.78 1.91 -14.72
C GLN A 35 -1.56 0.67 -13.84
N ALA A 36 -2.05 -0.48 -14.29
CA ALA A 36 -1.94 -1.76 -13.58
C ALA A 36 -1.52 -2.89 -14.54
N PRO A 37 -1.05 -4.04 -14.02
CA PRO A 37 -0.91 -5.26 -14.82
C PRO A 37 -2.24 -5.67 -15.47
N LYS A 38 -2.17 -6.24 -16.67
CA LYS A 38 -3.34 -6.72 -17.44
C LYS A 38 -4.15 -7.81 -16.73
N ASP A 39 -3.52 -8.54 -15.82
CA ASP A 39 -4.15 -9.65 -15.11
C ASP A 39 -4.98 -9.19 -13.90
N TRP A 40 -4.93 -7.89 -13.56
CA TRP A 40 -5.78 -7.32 -12.54
C TRP A 40 -7.22 -7.18 -13.04
N ARG A 41 -8.19 -7.51 -12.19
CA ARG A 41 -9.62 -7.42 -12.51
C ARG A 41 -10.41 -6.74 -11.40
N THR A 42 -11.43 -5.99 -11.77
CA THR A 42 -12.33 -5.33 -10.81
C THR A 42 -13.49 -6.24 -10.42
N ILE A 43 -13.84 -6.27 -9.14
CA ILE A 43 -15.11 -6.77 -8.64
C ILE A 43 -15.92 -5.55 -8.20
N SER A 44 -17.02 -5.28 -8.93
CA SER A 44 -17.92 -4.18 -8.57
C SER A 44 -18.68 -4.53 -7.29
N THR A 45 -18.58 -3.66 -6.29
CA THR A 45 -19.37 -3.73 -5.06
C THR A 45 -20.44 -2.65 -5.08
N LYS A 46 -21.64 -2.93 -4.59
CA LYS A 46 -22.67 -1.89 -4.40
C LYS A 46 -22.24 -0.97 -3.24
N ALA A 47 -21.63 0.16 -3.55
CA ALA A 47 -21.41 1.25 -2.60
C ALA A 47 -22.55 2.27 -2.73
N TYR A 48 -23.04 2.78 -1.59
CA TYR A 48 -24.23 3.64 -1.56
C TYR A 48 -23.91 5.11 -1.87
N ASP A 49 -22.84 5.64 -1.28
CA ASP A 49 -22.47 7.05 -1.29
C ASP A 49 -21.03 7.33 -1.76
N SER A 50 -20.25 6.27 -2.01
CA SER A 50 -18.86 6.35 -2.49
C SER A 50 -18.64 5.57 -3.79
N ASN A 51 -17.60 5.96 -4.53
CA ASN A 51 -17.05 5.11 -5.58
C ASN A 51 -16.00 4.18 -4.93
N ALA A 52 -16.45 3.00 -4.53
CA ALA A 52 -15.64 2.01 -3.82
C ALA A 52 -15.77 0.61 -4.45
N GLY A 53 -14.73 -0.19 -4.29
CA GLY A 53 -14.67 -1.52 -4.89
C GLY A 53 -13.42 -2.31 -4.55
N ILE A 54 -13.33 -3.48 -5.17
CA ILE A 54 -12.24 -4.43 -4.97
C ILE A 54 -11.58 -4.71 -6.32
N ILE A 55 -10.26 -4.78 -6.32
CA ILE A 55 -9.42 -5.19 -7.43
C ILE A 55 -8.72 -6.47 -6.99
N VAL A 56 -8.78 -7.50 -7.82
CA VAL A 56 -8.13 -8.78 -7.59
C VAL A 56 -6.89 -8.88 -8.46
N THR A 57 -5.73 -9.12 -7.84
CA THR A 57 -4.45 -9.30 -8.54
C THR A 57 -4.34 -10.69 -9.16
N LYS A 58 -3.32 -10.91 -9.99
CA LYS A 58 -2.96 -12.24 -10.53
C LYS A 58 -2.80 -13.30 -9.44
N ASN A 59 -2.31 -12.87 -8.28
CA ASN A 59 -2.03 -13.74 -7.14
C ASN A 59 -3.23 -13.90 -6.20
N ASN A 60 -4.43 -13.49 -6.64
CA ASN A 60 -5.68 -13.48 -5.86
C ASN A 60 -5.62 -12.63 -4.58
N ASP A 61 -4.72 -11.64 -4.52
CA ASP A 61 -4.78 -10.65 -3.45
C ASP A 61 -5.90 -9.64 -3.75
N SER A 62 -6.48 -9.10 -2.67
CA SER A 62 -7.49 -8.05 -2.74
C SER A 62 -6.87 -6.68 -2.48
N ILE A 63 -7.10 -5.77 -3.42
CA ILE A 63 -6.81 -4.34 -3.30
C ILE A 63 -8.16 -3.61 -3.25
N PHE A 64 -8.38 -2.84 -2.20
CA PHE A 64 -9.59 -2.06 -1.97
C PHE A 64 -9.36 -0.62 -2.39
N TYR A 65 -10.38 0.03 -2.93
CA TYR A 65 -10.38 1.46 -3.15
C TYR A 65 -11.67 2.08 -2.64
N ASP A 66 -11.57 3.33 -2.21
CA ASP A 66 -12.69 4.16 -1.81
C ASP A 66 -12.39 5.61 -2.17
N TYR A 67 -13.27 6.20 -2.97
CA TYR A 67 -13.32 7.62 -3.28
C TYR A 67 -14.63 8.19 -2.72
N GLY A 68 -14.55 8.95 -1.63
CA GLY A 68 -15.74 9.43 -0.94
C GLY A 68 -15.43 10.28 0.32
N PRO A 69 -16.46 10.83 0.96
CA PRO A 69 -16.29 11.63 2.17
C PRO A 69 -15.88 10.80 3.39
N TYR A 70 -16.09 9.48 3.39
CA TYR A 70 -15.82 8.60 4.54
C TYR A 70 -14.67 7.61 4.29
N SER A 71 -13.86 7.82 3.26
CA SER A 71 -12.75 6.90 2.95
C SER A 71 -11.78 6.80 4.12
N ASN A 72 -11.52 5.56 4.55
CA ASN A 72 -10.67 5.25 5.69
C ASN A 72 -9.25 5.85 5.53
N PRO A 73 -8.68 6.49 6.57
CA PRO A 73 -7.36 7.13 6.54
C PRO A 73 -6.18 6.15 6.49
N LEU A 74 -6.44 4.84 6.53
CA LEU A 74 -5.43 3.77 6.61
C LEU A 74 -4.57 3.91 7.86
N GLU A 75 -5.20 4.11 9.02
CA GLU A 75 -4.49 3.93 10.29
C GLU A 75 -4.24 2.44 10.50
N GLU A 76 -2.98 2.09 10.79
CA GLU A 76 -2.66 0.72 11.19
C GLU A 76 -3.17 0.50 12.61
N PRO A 77 -3.94 -0.58 12.86
CA PRO A 77 -4.35 -0.90 14.22
C PRO A 77 -3.11 -1.34 15.01
N SER A 78 -2.48 -0.40 15.69
CA SER A 78 -1.60 -0.72 16.80
C SER A 78 -2.50 -1.09 17.98
N LYS A 79 -2.27 -2.25 18.59
CA LYS A 79 -2.68 -2.47 19.98
C LYS A 79 -2.28 -1.22 20.79
N PRO A 80 -3.13 -0.69 21.68
CA PRO A 80 -2.75 0.48 22.47
C PRO A 80 -1.42 0.21 23.16
N ILE A 81 -0.47 1.11 22.96
CA ILE A 81 0.87 1.00 23.49
C ILE A 81 0.90 1.76 24.81
N ILE A 82 1.36 1.10 25.87
CA ILE A 82 1.44 1.66 27.22
C ILE A 82 2.84 1.44 27.76
N SER A 83 3.42 2.44 28.42
CA SER A 83 4.68 2.23 29.11
C SER A 83 4.48 1.32 30.32
N ARG A 84 5.53 0.63 30.74
CA ARG A 84 5.49 -0.18 31.97
C ARG A 84 5.14 0.68 33.20
N GLN A 85 5.58 1.94 33.23
CA GLN A 85 5.24 2.88 34.29
C GLN A 85 3.75 3.20 34.29
N ASP A 86 3.19 3.62 33.15
CA ASP A 86 1.77 3.97 33.04
C ASP A 86 0.86 2.77 33.35
N LEU A 87 1.29 1.56 32.97
CA LEU A 87 0.58 0.33 33.33
C LEU A 87 0.56 0.10 34.85
N SER A 88 1.68 0.36 35.53
CA SER A 88 1.75 0.26 36.99
C SER A 88 0.78 1.25 37.64
N GLU A 89 0.75 2.50 37.16
CA GLU A 89 -0.16 3.53 37.66
C GLU A 89 -1.64 3.16 37.41
N LEU A 90 -1.96 2.63 36.22
CA LEU A 90 -3.30 2.13 35.89
C LEU A 90 -3.73 1.01 36.85
N LEU A 91 -2.86 0.02 37.10
CA LEU A 91 -3.18 -1.10 37.96
C LEU A 91 -3.22 -0.73 39.45
N MET A 92 -2.55 0.35 39.88
CA MET A 92 -2.71 0.89 41.23
C MET A 92 -4.09 1.49 41.45
N VAL A 93 -4.64 2.18 40.43
CA VAL A 93 -5.97 2.79 40.50
C VAL A 93 -7.09 1.76 40.26
N ASN A 94 -6.86 0.82 39.35
CA ASN A 94 -7.82 -0.22 39.00
C ASN A 94 -7.14 -1.58 38.80
N PRO A 95 -6.94 -2.36 39.88
CA PRO A 95 -6.22 -3.63 39.85
C PRO A 95 -6.84 -4.73 38.97
N THR A 96 -8.11 -4.59 38.60
CA THR A 96 -8.84 -5.57 37.77
C THR A 96 -8.95 -5.16 36.31
N SER A 97 -8.21 -4.13 35.88
CA SER A 97 -8.19 -3.69 34.47
C SER A 97 -7.72 -4.83 33.56
N ASP A 98 -8.48 -5.12 32.50
CA ASP A 98 -8.05 -6.03 31.45
C ASP A 98 -6.95 -5.35 30.62
N THR A 99 -5.75 -5.94 30.67
CA THR A 99 -4.55 -5.41 30.01
C THR A 99 -4.09 -6.26 28.84
N THR A 100 -4.84 -7.31 28.49
CA THR A 100 -4.48 -8.33 27.49
C THR A 100 -4.24 -7.74 26.10
N ASN A 101 -4.90 -6.63 25.79
CA ASN A 101 -4.81 -5.95 24.51
C ASN A 101 -3.75 -4.85 24.45
N PHE A 102 -3.05 -4.55 25.54
CA PHE A 102 -1.95 -3.58 25.50
C PHE A 102 -0.66 -4.21 24.95
N VAL A 103 0.09 -3.40 24.22
CA VAL A 103 1.53 -3.63 24.01
C VAL A 103 2.26 -2.86 25.09
N ILE A 104 2.96 -3.58 25.96
CA ILE A 104 3.68 -2.99 27.09
C ILE A 104 5.12 -2.75 26.66
N ILE A 105 5.56 -1.49 26.71
CA ILE A 105 6.92 -1.09 26.34
C ILE A 105 7.72 -0.63 27.56
N ASN A 106 9.02 -0.90 27.52
CA ASN A 106 10.00 -0.36 28.46
C ASN A 106 10.52 0.98 27.94
N GLU A 107 11.15 1.79 28.82
CA GLU A 107 11.60 3.15 28.50
C GLU A 107 12.61 3.24 27.33
N ASN A 108 13.31 2.15 27.06
CA ASN A 108 14.33 2.05 26.01
C ASN A 108 13.80 1.48 24.68
N GLU A 109 12.52 1.10 24.59
CA GLU A 109 11.91 0.56 23.38
C GLU A 109 11.26 1.67 22.54
N ASN A 110 11.37 1.57 21.22
CA ASN A 110 10.78 2.56 20.32
C ASN A 110 9.36 2.14 19.93
N ILE A 111 8.38 3.03 20.14
CA ILE A 111 6.98 2.84 19.71
C ILE A 111 6.89 2.46 18.22
N GLU A 112 7.77 3.03 17.40
CA GLU A 112 7.85 2.73 15.97
C GLU A 112 8.09 1.25 15.69
N ASP A 113 8.75 0.49 16.57
CA ASP A 113 9.01 -0.95 16.36
C ASP A 113 7.70 -1.77 16.31
N PHE A 114 6.61 -1.22 16.84
CA PHE A 114 5.28 -1.82 16.83
C PHE A 114 4.40 -1.35 15.67
N ILE A 115 4.85 -0.35 14.91
CA ILE A 115 4.21 0.07 13.65
C ILE A 115 4.65 -0.87 12.54
N LEU A 116 3.69 -1.51 11.86
CA LEU A 116 3.95 -2.57 10.88
C LEU A 116 4.45 -2.03 9.53
N SER A 117 4.10 -0.80 9.20
CA SER A 117 4.43 -0.15 7.93
C SER A 117 5.34 1.06 8.12
N LYS A 118 6.19 1.29 7.13
CA LYS A 118 6.85 2.56 6.91
C LYS A 118 5.85 3.53 6.28
N LEU A 119 5.73 4.71 6.86
CA LEU A 119 4.93 5.80 6.32
C LEU A 119 5.81 6.75 5.51
N THR A 120 5.36 7.13 4.31
CA THR A 120 6.03 8.15 3.50
C THR A 120 5.01 9.13 2.96
N TYR A 121 5.34 10.42 2.95
CA TYR A 121 4.48 11.48 2.41
C TYR A 121 5.07 12.01 1.10
N LYS A 122 4.26 12.01 0.03
CA LYS A 122 4.67 12.48 -1.30
C LYS A 122 3.51 13.16 -2.02
N LYS A 123 3.82 13.95 -3.05
CA LYS A 123 2.80 14.42 -3.99
C LYS A 123 2.48 13.35 -5.03
N ILE A 124 1.20 13.04 -5.19
CA ILE A 124 0.66 12.17 -6.25
C ILE A 124 -0.42 12.98 -6.97
N ASP A 125 -0.23 13.19 -8.27
CA ASP A 125 -1.10 14.05 -9.08
C ASP A 125 -1.34 15.45 -8.47
N GLY A 126 -0.30 16.01 -7.85
CA GLY A 126 -0.35 17.30 -7.17
C GLY A 126 -0.87 17.28 -5.72
N TYR A 127 -1.54 16.20 -5.29
CA TYR A 127 -2.08 16.05 -3.94
C TYR A 127 -1.08 15.48 -2.95
N GLN A 128 -1.07 15.99 -1.71
CA GLN A 128 -0.30 15.37 -0.63
C GLN A 128 -0.90 14.02 -0.25
N ALA A 129 -0.09 12.97 -0.31
CA ALA A 129 -0.51 11.59 -0.12
C ALA A 129 0.33 10.91 0.98
N LYS A 130 -0.36 10.19 1.88
CA LYS A 130 0.24 9.23 2.81
C LYS A 130 0.37 7.89 2.09
N ILE A 131 1.58 7.36 1.96
CA ILE A 131 1.88 6.05 1.37
C ILE A 131 2.33 5.12 2.49
N LEU A 132 1.73 3.94 2.54
CA LEU A 132 2.05 2.87 3.48
C LEU A 132 2.78 1.76 2.75
N GLU A 133 3.93 1.35 3.29
CA GLU A 133 4.69 0.19 2.82
C GLU A 133 5.06 -0.70 4.01
N PRO A 134 4.68 -1.99 4.03
CA PRO A 134 5.00 -2.90 5.14
C PRO A 134 6.51 -2.99 5.38
N LYS A 135 6.95 -2.91 6.64
CA LYS A 135 8.35 -3.18 7.02
C LYS A 135 8.73 -4.64 6.73
N GLN A 136 7.75 -5.54 6.80
CA GLN A 136 7.86 -6.94 6.40
C GLN A 136 6.78 -7.24 5.35
N THR A 137 7.20 -7.64 4.14
CA THR A 137 6.27 -8.09 3.11
C THR A 137 5.35 -9.20 3.62
N GLY A 138 4.06 -9.13 3.25
CA GLY A 138 3.04 -10.05 3.73
C GLY A 138 2.50 -9.75 5.13
N LYS A 139 2.98 -8.69 5.82
CA LYS A 139 2.50 -8.29 7.16
C LYS A 139 2.28 -6.78 7.26
N GLY A 140 1.03 -6.34 7.11
CA GLY A 140 0.64 -4.93 7.21
C GLY A 140 -0.09 -4.44 5.96
N MET A 141 -0.19 -3.12 5.83
CA MET A 141 -0.87 -2.48 4.70
C MET A 141 0.11 -1.94 3.67
N THR A 142 -0.17 -2.19 2.39
CA THR A 142 0.43 -1.44 1.29
C THR A 142 -0.65 -0.54 0.70
N GLY A 143 -0.43 0.76 0.57
CA GLY A 143 -1.47 1.61 0.03
C GLY A 143 -1.16 3.10 0.04
N ILE A 144 -2.18 3.87 -0.35
CA ILE A 144 -2.17 5.32 -0.39
C ILE A 144 -3.46 5.87 0.23
N TYR A 145 -3.34 6.99 0.93
CA TYR A 145 -4.44 7.83 1.40
C TYR A 145 -4.21 9.29 1.02
N ILE A 146 -5.27 9.98 0.60
CA ILE A 146 -5.31 11.42 0.34
C ILE A 146 -6.48 12.03 1.11
N ASP A 147 -6.19 13.02 1.97
CA ASP A 147 -7.19 13.61 2.88
C ASP A 147 -8.19 14.55 2.20
N SER A 148 -7.78 15.19 1.10
CA SER A 148 -8.61 16.21 0.47
C SER A 148 -8.28 16.34 -1.01
N LEU A 149 -9.12 15.72 -1.84
CA LEU A 149 -9.10 15.90 -3.30
C LEU A 149 -9.89 17.14 -3.73
N LYS A 150 -11.06 17.35 -3.10
CA LYS A 150 -11.95 18.50 -3.31
C LYS A 150 -12.98 18.60 -2.19
N THR A 151 -13.79 19.65 -2.19
CA THR A 151 -14.94 19.79 -1.30
C THR A 151 -16.21 19.39 -2.04
N GLY A 152 -16.94 18.41 -1.50
CA GLY A 152 -18.28 18.01 -1.95
C GLY A 152 -19.37 18.48 -0.98
N SER A 153 -20.62 18.11 -1.24
CA SER A 153 -21.78 18.49 -0.41
C SER A 153 -21.72 17.94 1.03
N LEU A 154 -21.06 16.80 1.24
CA LEU A 154 -20.88 16.14 2.54
C LEU A 154 -19.51 16.42 3.19
N GLY A 155 -18.75 17.37 2.64
CA GLY A 155 -17.41 17.74 3.14
C GLY A 155 -16.28 17.33 2.20
N LYS A 156 -15.08 17.17 2.75
CA LYS A 156 -13.89 16.81 1.97
C LYS A 156 -14.05 15.44 1.32
N ILE A 157 -13.79 15.36 0.02
CA ILE A 157 -13.67 14.10 -0.70
C ILE A 157 -12.26 13.56 -0.47
N ARG A 158 -12.20 12.34 0.05
CA ARG A 158 -10.98 11.59 0.36
C ARG A 158 -10.80 10.48 -0.65
N PHE A 159 -9.61 9.89 -0.63
CA PHE A 159 -9.31 8.71 -1.42
C PHE A 159 -8.40 7.76 -0.67
N ASN A 160 -8.67 6.46 -0.79
CA ASN A 160 -7.70 5.42 -0.48
C ASN A 160 -7.65 4.34 -1.57
N LEU A 161 -6.49 3.70 -1.66
CA LEU A 161 -6.25 2.50 -2.46
C LEU A 161 -5.22 1.64 -1.71
N TYR A 162 -5.60 0.43 -1.29
CA TYR A 162 -4.75 -0.36 -0.40
C TYR A 162 -5.02 -1.87 -0.46
N GLY A 163 -4.01 -2.67 -0.12
CA GLY A 163 -4.14 -4.09 0.14
C GLY A 163 -3.55 -4.46 1.50
N LYS A 164 -4.02 -5.56 2.08
CA LYS A 164 -3.53 -6.10 3.36
C LYS A 164 -2.75 -7.38 3.11
N ASN A 165 -1.58 -7.51 3.75
CA ASN A 165 -0.75 -8.72 3.73
C ASN A 165 -0.44 -9.21 2.30
N LEU A 166 -0.25 -8.28 1.37
CA LEU A 166 0.05 -8.58 -0.02
C LEU A 166 1.33 -9.39 -0.13
N ASN A 167 1.37 -10.34 -1.06
CA ASN A 167 2.63 -10.95 -1.43
C ASN A 167 3.56 -9.92 -2.10
N LYS A 168 4.83 -10.31 -2.26
CA LYS A 168 5.90 -9.42 -2.76
C LYS A 168 5.59 -8.82 -4.14
N GLU A 169 5.07 -9.62 -5.05
CA GLU A 169 4.75 -9.17 -6.41
C GLU A 169 3.60 -8.17 -6.38
N SER A 170 2.47 -8.51 -5.75
CA SER A 170 1.31 -7.61 -5.61
C SER A 170 1.65 -6.31 -4.87
N GLN A 171 2.47 -6.38 -3.81
CA GLN A 171 2.96 -5.19 -3.10
C GLN A 171 3.75 -4.28 -4.04
N THR A 172 4.69 -4.86 -4.80
CA THR A 172 5.53 -4.11 -5.75
C THR A 172 4.68 -3.48 -6.87
N GLU A 173 3.72 -4.23 -7.39
CA GLU A 173 2.81 -3.75 -8.44
C GLU A 173 1.89 -2.64 -7.94
N LEU A 174 1.34 -2.76 -6.73
CA LEU A 174 0.51 -1.71 -6.13
C LEU A 174 1.29 -0.43 -5.89
N LEU A 175 2.52 -0.50 -5.34
CA LEU A 175 3.36 0.69 -5.17
C LEU A 175 3.66 1.38 -6.51
N LYS A 176 3.91 0.61 -7.58
CA LYS A 176 4.07 1.16 -8.93
C LYS A 176 2.79 1.80 -9.46
N ALA A 177 1.64 1.16 -9.25
CA ALA A 177 0.33 1.67 -9.67
C ALA A 177 -0.01 3.01 -8.99
N ILE A 178 0.24 3.12 -7.68
CA ILE A 178 0.04 4.34 -6.88
C ILE A 178 0.74 5.55 -7.50
N HIS A 179 1.96 5.36 -8.02
CA HIS A 179 2.72 6.44 -8.66
C HIS A 179 2.18 6.89 -10.02
N THR A 180 1.18 6.20 -10.56
CA THR A 180 0.52 6.53 -11.84
C THR A 180 -0.91 7.03 -11.67
N LEU A 181 -1.38 7.18 -10.43
CA LEU A 181 -2.70 7.71 -10.14
C LEU A 181 -2.90 9.09 -10.75
N ARG A 182 -4.04 9.27 -11.39
CA ARG A 182 -4.55 10.55 -11.86
C ARG A 182 -6.02 10.70 -11.45
N PHE A 183 -6.40 11.89 -11.03
CA PHE A 183 -7.76 12.20 -10.60
C PHE A 183 -8.46 13.07 -11.65
N SER A 184 -9.73 12.77 -11.90
CA SER A 184 -10.54 13.57 -12.81
C SER A 184 -10.88 14.90 -12.14
N HIS A 185 -10.56 16.00 -12.82
CA HIS A 185 -10.85 17.37 -12.39
C HIS A 185 -12.26 17.81 -12.80
#